data_AF-A0A936HS51-F1
#
_entry.id   AF-A0A936HS51-F1
#
_cell.length_a   1.000
_cell.length_b   1.000
_cell.length_c   1.000
_cell.angle_alpha   90.00
_cell.angle_beta   90.00
_cell.angle_gamma   90.00
#
_symmetry.space_group_name_H-M   'P 1'
#
loop_
_entity.id
_entity.type
_entity.pdbx_description
1 polymer ?
#
loop_
_entity_poly.entity_id
_entity_poly.type
_entity_poly.pdbx_seq_one_letter_code
_entity_poly.pdbx_strand_id
1 'polypeptide(L)'
;MSLSLQAFLSAGRDFEASRYRILEGLRRVRQEFTHNRIYPTLSELTELYVTLRTITDNSTNLRDQLPGRIVGLDLQGQRVIYRNESFSNDDVLAVQELIRWAMPLLQQAIEEGQTIFNFVDDHLRLEHVGLLPSYVEEGYLLIPELQRGVLHVIQYEVSIFTSENERYRNLRTTSVRTVSLNDLGMTAASLKMLLIAENRSLPNPATYIFQTDLDFPFAETMLPVAKRKLLRRLFS
;
A
#
# COMPACT_ATOMS: atom_id res chain seq x y z
N MET A 1 11.89 8.12 -10.42
CA MET A 1 12.00 8.54 -9.00
C MET A 1 10.61 8.90 -8.51
N SER A 2 10.15 8.23 -7.47
CA SER A 2 8.93 8.56 -6.74
C SER A 2 9.09 9.91 -6.02
N LEU A 3 7.98 10.60 -5.82
CA LEU A 3 7.94 11.83 -5.04
C LEU A 3 8.34 11.50 -3.60
N SER A 4 9.34 12.20 -3.05
CA SER A 4 9.92 11.87 -1.75
C SER A 4 10.18 13.10 -0.90
N LEU A 5 10.35 12.89 0.41
CA LEU A 5 10.69 13.96 1.36
C LEU A 5 11.92 14.77 0.92
N GLN A 6 12.92 14.11 0.30
CA GLN A 6 14.14 14.77 -0.17
C GLN A 6 13.87 15.86 -1.21
N ALA A 7 12.79 15.72 -2.01
CA ALA A 7 12.40 16.75 -2.97
C ALA A 7 11.97 18.06 -2.29
N PHE A 8 11.45 17.98 -1.07
CA PHE A 8 11.07 19.12 -0.25
C PHE A 8 12.28 19.72 0.48
N LEU A 9 13.14 18.88 1.06
CA LEU A 9 14.30 19.34 1.84
C LEU A 9 15.31 20.14 1.01
N SER A 10 15.35 19.92 -0.30
CA SER A 10 16.21 20.69 -1.21
C SER A 10 15.74 22.13 -1.47
N ALA A 11 14.54 22.51 -0.99
CA ALA A 11 13.98 23.84 -1.22
C ALA A 11 14.86 24.97 -0.66
N GLY A 12 15.57 24.72 0.44
CA GLY A 12 16.51 25.70 1.00
C GLY A 12 17.69 26.03 0.07
N ARG A 13 18.03 25.15 -0.87
CA ARG A 13 19.08 25.40 -1.87
C ARG A 13 18.53 25.98 -3.16
N ASP A 14 17.42 25.42 -3.64
CA ASP A 14 16.76 25.81 -4.88
C ASP A 14 15.26 25.49 -4.78
N PHE A 15 14.47 26.52 -4.46
CA PHE A 15 13.02 26.42 -4.30
C PHE A 15 12.34 26.08 -5.63
N GLU A 16 12.70 26.77 -6.71
CA GLU A 16 12.11 26.57 -8.04
C GLU A 16 12.35 25.15 -8.54
N ALA A 17 13.60 24.67 -8.50
CA ALA A 17 13.91 23.31 -8.91
C ALA A 17 13.21 22.25 -8.05
N SER A 18 13.00 22.52 -6.76
CA SER A 18 12.23 21.64 -5.87
C SER A 18 10.75 21.61 -6.25
N ARG A 19 10.16 22.78 -6.55
CA ARG A 19 8.78 22.91 -7.03
C ARG A 19 8.55 22.13 -8.34
N TYR A 20 9.44 22.26 -9.32
CA TYR A 20 9.35 21.49 -10.57
C TYR A 20 9.44 19.98 -10.35
N ARG A 21 10.32 19.52 -9.46
CA ARG A 21 10.42 18.09 -9.11
C ARG A 21 9.14 17.56 -8.47
N ILE A 22 8.48 18.37 -7.64
CA ILE A 22 7.18 18.01 -7.04
C ILE A 22 6.11 17.89 -8.12
N LEU A 23 6.01 18.87 -9.02
CA LEU A 23 5.04 18.84 -10.13
C LEU A 23 5.27 17.63 -11.05
N GLU A 24 6.52 17.32 -11.37
CA GLU A 24 6.87 16.14 -12.15
C GLU A 24 6.47 14.84 -11.43
N GLY A 25 6.75 14.75 -10.12
CA GLY A 25 6.36 13.63 -9.28
C GLY A 25 4.84 13.41 -9.27
N LEU A 26 4.07 14.48 -9.04
CA LEU A 26 2.60 14.44 -9.10
C LEU A 26 2.08 14.02 -10.47
N ARG A 27 2.70 14.49 -11.56
CA ARG A 27 2.33 14.08 -12.92
C ARG A 27 2.49 12.57 -13.10
N ARG A 28 3.59 11.99 -12.61
CA ARG A 28 3.83 10.54 -12.68
C ARG A 28 2.82 9.76 -11.84
N VAL A 29 2.50 10.23 -10.63
CA VAL A 29 1.45 9.62 -9.79
C VAL A 29 0.12 9.54 -10.54
N ARG A 30 -0.33 10.66 -11.10
CA ARG A 30 -1.56 10.70 -11.89
C ARG A 30 -1.51 9.79 -13.11
N GLN A 31 -0.34 9.67 -13.74
CA GLN A 31 -0.14 8.78 -14.87
C GLN A 31 -0.34 7.31 -14.47
N GLU A 32 0.15 6.87 -13.31
CA GLU A 32 -0.14 5.50 -12.81
C GLU A 32 -1.65 5.29 -12.57
N PHE A 33 -2.33 6.28 -11.99
CA PHE A 33 -3.77 6.24 -11.78
C PHE A 33 -4.58 6.17 -13.08
N THR A 34 -4.19 6.90 -14.12
CA THR A 34 -4.79 6.77 -15.46
C THR A 34 -4.63 5.36 -16.04
N HIS A 35 -3.56 4.66 -15.71
CA HIS A 35 -3.35 3.26 -16.09
C HIS A 35 -4.00 2.27 -15.10
N ASN A 36 -4.88 2.74 -14.22
CA ASN A 36 -5.58 1.93 -13.22
C ASN A 36 -4.61 1.20 -12.26
N ARG A 37 -3.40 1.71 -12.05
CA ARG A 37 -2.39 1.18 -11.11
C ARG A 37 -2.36 2.02 -9.85
N ILE A 38 -2.98 1.52 -8.79
CA ILE A 38 -3.16 2.30 -7.56
C ILE A 38 -1.99 2.09 -6.59
N TYR A 39 -1.51 0.85 -6.45
CA TYR A 39 -0.41 0.51 -5.54
C TYR A 39 0.88 0.22 -6.29
N PRO A 40 2.06 0.57 -5.72
CA PRO A 40 2.25 1.14 -4.37
C PRO A 40 1.99 2.65 -4.26
N THR A 41 1.81 3.33 -5.40
CA THR A 41 1.75 4.79 -5.55
C THR A 41 0.86 5.50 -4.52
N LEU A 42 -0.36 5.03 -4.29
CA LEU A 42 -1.29 5.63 -3.33
C LEU A 42 -0.79 5.52 -1.88
N SER A 43 -0.18 4.38 -1.51
CA SER A 43 0.39 4.20 -0.16
C SER A 43 1.56 5.16 0.05
N GLU A 44 2.50 5.18 -0.90
CA GLU A 44 3.67 6.06 -0.85
C GLU A 44 3.28 7.53 -0.76
N LEU A 45 2.28 7.96 -1.55
CA LEU A 45 1.79 9.32 -1.52
C LEU A 45 1.12 9.67 -0.19
N THR A 46 0.33 8.75 0.38
CA THR A 46 -0.34 8.94 1.67
C THR A 46 0.67 9.02 2.81
N GLU A 47 1.68 8.14 2.81
CA GLU A 47 2.78 8.15 3.77
C GLU A 47 3.58 9.45 3.71
N LEU A 48 3.88 9.94 2.50
CA LEU A 48 4.53 11.22 2.29
C LEU A 48 3.67 12.37 2.85
N TYR A 49 2.38 12.41 2.54
CA TYR A 49 1.46 13.44 3.02
C TYR A 49 1.42 13.49 4.56
N VAL A 50 1.29 12.33 5.22
CA VAL A 50 1.31 12.24 6.70
C VAL A 50 2.66 12.71 7.25
N THR A 51 3.77 12.33 6.63
CA THR A 51 5.12 12.77 7.02
C THR A 51 5.24 14.29 6.95
N LEU A 52 4.83 14.89 5.82
CA LEU A 52 4.89 16.34 5.62
C LEU A 52 3.97 17.11 6.59
N ARG A 53 2.77 16.59 6.83
CA ARG A 53 1.84 17.18 7.81
C ARG A 53 2.41 17.14 9.22
N THR A 54 3.02 16.02 9.61
CA THR A 54 3.67 15.88 10.93
C THR A 54 4.79 16.90 11.10
N ILE A 55 5.57 17.14 10.03
CA ILE A 55 6.61 18.17 10.02
C ILE A 55 5.99 19.55 10.22
N THR A 56 4.89 19.90 9.54
CA THR A 56 4.27 21.24 9.66
C THR A 56 3.54 21.46 10.97
N ASP A 57 2.92 20.43 11.55
CA ASP A 57 2.09 20.55 12.75
C ASP A 57 2.94 20.66 14.03
N ASN A 58 4.09 19.99 14.09
CA ASN A 58 5.00 20.02 15.24
C ASN A 58 5.96 21.23 15.22
N SER A 59 5.51 22.36 14.69
CA SER A 59 6.30 23.50 14.20
C SER A 59 7.10 24.30 15.24
N THR A 60 7.11 23.91 16.52
CA THR A 60 7.94 24.57 17.53
C THR A 60 9.44 24.36 17.35
N ASN A 61 9.90 23.30 16.67
CA ASN A 61 11.33 23.10 16.32
C ASN A 61 11.51 22.20 15.08
N LEU A 62 11.20 22.70 13.88
CA LEU A 62 11.44 21.96 12.62
C LEU A 62 12.92 21.54 12.48
N ARG A 63 13.85 22.38 12.95
CA ARG A 63 15.29 22.12 12.92
C ARG A 63 15.67 20.78 13.54
N ASP A 64 14.98 20.38 14.61
CA ASP A 64 15.29 19.16 15.35
C ASP A 64 14.67 17.90 14.71
N GLN A 65 13.71 18.08 13.80
CA GLN A 65 12.97 17.00 13.14
C GLN A 65 13.50 16.67 11.73
N LEU A 66 14.35 17.54 11.15
CA LEU A 66 14.94 17.28 9.85
C LEU A 66 16.03 16.21 9.97
N PRO A 67 15.94 15.10 9.22
CA PRO A 67 16.94 14.05 9.31
C PRO A 67 18.30 14.59 8.83
N GLY A 68 19.29 14.59 9.73
CA GLY A 68 20.68 14.84 9.37
C GLY A 68 21.18 13.79 8.38
N ARG A 69 22.05 14.16 7.44
CA ARG A 69 22.66 13.18 6.53
C ARG A 69 23.58 12.27 7.32
N ILE A 70 23.51 10.95 7.05
CA ILE A 70 24.54 10.00 7.51
C ILE A 70 25.82 10.33 6.74
N VAL A 71 26.90 10.65 7.46
CA VAL A 71 28.18 11.05 6.83
C VAL A 71 29.25 9.99 7.00
N GLY A 72 29.07 9.05 7.91
CA GLY A 72 29.97 7.91 8.06
C GLY A 72 29.61 7.02 9.24
N LEU A 73 30.27 5.88 9.31
CA LEU A 73 30.27 4.98 10.46
C LEU A 73 31.57 5.23 11.24
N ASP A 74 31.46 5.61 12.51
CA ASP A 74 32.60 5.58 13.41
C ASP A 74 32.90 4.12 13.74
N LEU A 75 33.93 3.56 13.11
CA LEU A 75 34.36 2.17 13.31
C LEU A 75 35.02 1.95 14.68
N GLN A 76 35.47 3.00 15.37
CA GLN A 76 36.04 2.89 16.72
C GLN A 76 34.95 2.92 17.80
N GLY A 77 33.89 3.70 17.58
CA GLY A 77 32.78 3.86 18.52
C GLY A 77 31.50 3.08 18.21
N GLN A 78 31.41 2.38 17.07
CA GLN A 78 30.18 1.76 16.54
C GLN A 78 28.97 2.73 16.55
N ARG A 79 29.19 3.99 16.23
CA ARG A 79 28.14 5.02 16.17
C ARG A 79 28.00 5.54 14.76
N VAL A 80 26.74 5.71 14.33
CA VAL A 80 26.42 6.39 13.09
C VAL A 80 26.67 7.89 13.31
N ILE A 81 27.56 8.48 12.51
CA ILE A 81 27.83 9.92 12.57
C ILE A 81 26.81 10.63 11.68
N TYR A 82 25.90 11.38 12.32
CA TYR A 82 25.02 12.32 11.65
C TYR A 82 25.73 13.67 11.52
N ARG A 83 25.82 14.20 10.30
CA ARG A 83 26.12 15.64 10.11
C ARG A 83 24.80 16.34 9.94
N ASN A 84 24.42 17.12 10.94
CA ASN A 84 23.42 18.14 10.76
C ASN A 84 24.04 19.18 9.82
N GLU A 85 23.64 19.19 8.54
CA GLU A 85 23.71 20.45 7.79
C GLU A 85 22.83 21.41 8.59
N SER A 86 23.44 22.42 9.19
CA SER A 86 22.72 23.44 9.94
C SER A 86 21.87 24.23 8.94
N PHE A 87 20.61 23.82 8.77
CA PHE A 87 19.63 24.55 7.99
C PHE A 87 19.53 25.98 8.54
N SER A 88 19.71 26.95 7.65
CA SER A 88 19.49 28.36 7.98
C SER A 88 18.01 28.57 8.32
N ASN A 89 17.67 29.67 9.01
CA ASN A 89 16.25 29.98 9.24
C ASN A 89 15.51 30.13 7.90
N ASP A 90 16.17 30.71 6.90
CA ASP A 90 15.61 30.93 5.56
C ASP A 90 15.38 29.60 4.84
N ASP A 91 16.27 28.61 4.99
CA ASP A 91 16.11 27.28 4.41
C ASP A 91 14.87 26.57 4.99
N VAL A 92 14.69 26.67 6.31
CA VAL A 92 13.55 26.06 7.01
C VAL A 92 12.25 26.72 6.56
N LEU A 93 12.23 28.05 6.44
CA LEU A 93 11.06 28.79 5.93
C LEU A 93 10.73 28.39 4.49
N ALA A 94 11.73 28.29 3.62
CA ALA A 94 11.55 27.85 2.22
C ALA A 94 10.96 26.44 2.14
N VAL A 95 11.44 25.50 2.97
CA VAL A 95 10.88 24.15 3.04
C VAL A 95 9.42 24.18 3.52
N GLN A 96 9.11 24.93 4.58
CA GLN A 96 7.74 25.05 5.10
C GLN A 96 6.78 25.66 4.07
N GLU A 97 7.21 26.69 3.37
CA GLU A 97 6.43 27.32 2.30
C GLU A 97 6.16 26.34 1.16
N LEU A 98 7.18 25.59 0.73
CA LEU A 98 7.03 24.60 -0.33
C LEU A 98 6.08 23.47 0.08
N ILE A 99 6.16 22.99 1.33
CA ILE A 99 5.23 21.99 1.86
C ILE A 99 3.82 22.55 1.82
N ARG A 100 3.58 23.74 2.39
CA ARG A 100 2.26 24.37 2.43
C ARG A 100 1.66 24.55 1.04
N TRP A 101 2.47 24.93 0.07
CA TRP A 101 2.08 25.03 -1.34
C TRP A 101 1.69 23.67 -1.94
N ALA A 102 2.46 22.61 -1.66
CA ALA A 102 2.23 21.29 -2.26
C ALA A 102 1.10 20.49 -1.60
N MET A 103 0.83 20.70 -0.32
CA MET A 103 -0.18 19.96 0.46
C MET A 103 -1.55 19.83 -0.24
N PRO A 104 -2.18 20.90 -0.76
CA PRO A 104 -3.45 20.77 -1.48
C PRO A 104 -3.34 19.93 -2.76
N LEU A 105 -2.20 19.98 -3.45
CA LEU A 105 -1.96 19.18 -4.67
C LEU A 105 -1.79 17.69 -4.35
N LEU A 106 -1.09 17.37 -3.27
CA LEU A 106 -0.93 16.01 -2.76
C LEU A 106 -2.29 15.44 -2.33
N GLN A 107 -3.07 16.23 -1.58
CA GLN A 107 -4.41 15.87 -1.14
C GLN A 107 -5.31 15.52 -2.33
N GLN A 108 -5.32 16.37 -3.36
CA GLN A 108 -6.11 16.12 -4.57
C GLN A 108 -5.69 14.82 -5.27
N ALA A 109 -4.39 14.56 -5.41
CA ALA A 109 -3.92 13.31 -6.01
C ALA A 109 -4.27 12.07 -5.15
N ILE A 110 -4.24 12.17 -3.81
CA ILE A 110 -4.69 11.09 -2.92
C ILE A 110 -6.18 10.82 -3.13
N GLU A 111 -7.02 11.87 -3.20
CA GLU A 111 -8.45 11.74 -3.43
C GLU A 111 -8.77 11.09 -4.79
N GLU A 112 -8.01 11.44 -5.84
CA GLU A 112 -8.09 10.76 -7.14
C GLU A 112 -7.82 9.26 -7.01
N GLY A 113 -6.70 8.86 -6.39
CA GLY A 113 -6.38 7.45 -6.18
C GLY A 113 -7.38 6.72 -5.29
N GLN A 114 -7.89 7.38 -4.24
CA GLN A 114 -8.90 6.85 -3.34
C GLN A 114 -10.24 6.63 -4.05
N THR A 115 -10.59 7.49 -5.01
CA THR A 115 -11.79 7.33 -5.84
C THR A 115 -11.72 6.04 -6.67
N ILE A 116 -10.58 5.78 -7.32
CA ILE A 116 -10.36 4.54 -8.07
C ILE A 116 -10.39 3.34 -7.13
N PHE A 117 -9.75 3.44 -5.96
CA PHE A 117 -9.75 2.38 -4.96
C PHE A 117 -11.18 2.02 -4.53
N ASN A 118 -11.99 3.02 -4.19
CA ASN A 118 -13.37 2.83 -3.74
C ASN A 118 -14.22 2.22 -4.87
N PHE A 119 -14.04 2.70 -6.10
CA PHE A 119 -14.73 2.13 -7.27
C PHE A 119 -14.45 0.64 -7.43
N VAL A 120 -13.17 0.22 -7.36
CA VAL A 120 -12.81 -1.20 -7.44
C VAL A 120 -13.37 -1.97 -6.25
N ASP A 121 -13.24 -1.42 -5.04
CA ASP A 121 -13.72 -2.05 -3.82
C ASP A 121 -15.23 -2.32 -3.87
N ASP A 122 -16.03 -1.37 -4.34
CA ASP A 122 -17.49 -1.47 -4.42
C ASP A 122 -17.95 -2.56 -5.40
N HIS A 123 -17.24 -2.71 -6.52
CA HIS A 123 -17.58 -3.70 -7.56
C HIS A 123 -16.93 -5.08 -7.34
N LEU A 124 -15.98 -5.18 -6.41
CA LEU A 124 -15.32 -6.42 -6.05
C LEU A 124 -16.11 -7.16 -4.95
N ARG A 125 -17.07 -8.01 -5.31
CA ARG A 125 -17.92 -8.73 -4.35
C ARG A 125 -17.18 -9.92 -3.74
N LEU A 126 -17.25 -10.08 -2.42
CA LEU A 126 -16.61 -11.16 -1.68
C LEU A 126 -17.66 -12.16 -1.19
N GLU A 127 -17.49 -13.43 -1.57
CA GLU A 127 -18.34 -14.54 -1.16
C GLU A 127 -17.50 -15.64 -0.51
N HIS A 128 -18.13 -16.47 0.33
CA HIS A 128 -17.47 -17.65 0.90
C HIS A 128 -17.81 -18.89 0.09
N VAL A 129 -16.88 -19.84 0.03
CA VAL A 129 -17.03 -21.06 -0.75
C VAL A 129 -17.42 -22.23 0.17
N GLY A 130 -18.65 -22.69 0.03
CA GLY A 130 -19.20 -23.80 0.81
C GLY A 130 -19.35 -23.45 2.28
N LEU A 131 -19.06 -24.38 3.19
CA LEU A 131 -19.12 -24.10 4.63
C LEU A 131 -17.88 -23.37 5.12
N LEU A 132 -18.06 -22.34 5.94
CA LEU A 132 -16.97 -21.69 6.66
C LEU A 132 -16.63 -22.47 7.95
N PRO A 133 -15.34 -22.64 8.27
CA PRO A 133 -14.90 -23.14 9.57
C PRO A 133 -15.24 -22.16 10.71
N SER A 134 -15.13 -22.63 11.94
CA SER A 134 -15.20 -21.79 13.14
C SER A 134 -14.00 -20.83 13.28
N TYR A 135 -12.89 -21.13 12.61
CA TYR A 135 -11.65 -20.35 12.61
C TYR A 135 -11.33 -19.87 11.19
N VAL A 136 -11.27 -18.56 10.99
CA VAL A 136 -11.19 -17.93 9.66
C VAL A 136 -9.90 -17.15 9.41
N GLU A 137 -8.95 -17.20 10.36
CA GLU A 137 -7.70 -16.42 10.30
C GLU A 137 -6.69 -16.99 9.31
N GLU A 138 -6.90 -18.22 8.81
CA GLU A 138 -6.11 -18.78 7.71
C GLU A 138 -7.01 -19.46 6.68
N GLY A 139 -6.56 -19.50 5.43
CA GLY A 139 -7.44 -19.95 4.36
C GLY A 139 -6.95 -19.68 2.95
N TYR A 140 -7.89 -19.71 2.01
CA TYR A 140 -7.66 -19.42 0.61
C TYR A 140 -8.54 -18.28 0.11
N LEU A 141 -7.96 -17.48 -0.77
CA LEU A 141 -8.58 -16.37 -1.47
C LEU A 141 -8.48 -16.62 -2.97
N LEU A 142 -9.62 -16.68 -3.63
CA LEU A 142 -9.74 -16.89 -5.06
C LEU A 142 -10.04 -15.54 -5.71
N ILE A 143 -9.14 -15.05 -6.57
CA ILE A 143 -9.26 -13.73 -7.19
C ILE A 143 -9.17 -13.86 -8.72
N PRO A 144 -10.21 -13.44 -9.47
CA PRO A 144 -10.17 -13.51 -10.92
C PRO A 144 -9.29 -12.40 -11.52
N GLU A 145 -8.60 -12.72 -12.61
CA GLU A 145 -7.93 -11.79 -13.52
C GLU A 145 -8.52 -11.98 -14.92
N LEU A 146 -9.54 -11.19 -15.25
CA LEU A 146 -10.39 -11.37 -16.43
C LEU A 146 -9.59 -11.20 -17.74
N GLN A 147 -8.73 -10.19 -17.82
CA GLN A 147 -7.80 -9.94 -18.92
C GLN A 147 -7.04 -11.19 -19.40
N ARG A 148 -6.63 -12.03 -18.45
CA ARG A 148 -5.85 -13.25 -18.73
C ARG A 148 -6.71 -14.51 -18.71
N GLY A 149 -7.99 -14.41 -18.36
CA GLY A 149 -8.90 -15.54 -18.25
C GLY A 149 -8.48 -16.53 -17.17
N VAL A 150 -7.91 -16.04 -16.05
CA VAL A 150 -7.38 -16.89 -14.98
C VAL A 150 -7.94 -16.54 -13.60
N LEU A 151 -7.92 -17.52 -12.70
CA LEU A 151 -8.25 -17.38 -11.29
C LEU A 151 -7.00 -17.65 -10.46
N HIS A 152 -6.61 -16.65 -9.67
CA HIS A 152 -5.49 -16.76 -8.75
C HIS A 152 -5.94 -17.39 -7.45
N VAL A 153 -5.19 -18.39 -6.99
CA VAL A 153 -5.39 -19.05 -5.71
C VAL A 153 -4.30 -18.58 -4.76
N ILE A 154 -4.71 -17.85 -3.74
CA ILE A 154 -3.81 -17.23 -2.79
C ILE A 154 -4.11 -17.78 -1.41
N GLN A 155 -3.11 -18.38 -0.75
CA GLN A 155 -3.24 -18.72 0.66
C GLN A 155 -3.04 -17.45 1.48
N TYR A 156 -3.87 -17.27 2.50
CA TYR A 156 -3.74 -16.17 3.45
C TYR A 156 -3.63 -16.69 4.88
N GLU A 157 -2.94 -15.91 5.70
CA GLU A 157 -2.80 -16.11 7.14
C GLU A 157 -2.82 -14.74 7.81
N VAL A 158 -3.67 -14.58 8.81
CA VAL A 158 -3.74 -13.37 9.61
C VAL A 158 -2.96 -13.58 10.91
N SER A 159 -2.04 -12.66 11.18
CA SER A 159 -1.31 -12.61 12.44
C SER A 159 -1.69 -11.34 13.20
N ILE A 160 -1.91 -11.49 14.51
CA ILE A 160 -2.23 -10.38 15.42
C ILE A 160 -0.98 -10.10 16.26
N PHE A 161 -0.42 -8.90 16.11
CA PHE A 161 0.65 -8.39 16.96
C PHE A 161 0.08 -7.33 17.89
N THR A 162 0.43 -7.40 19.18
CA THR A 162 0.09 -6.35 20.14
C THR A 162 1.38 -5.63 20.51
N SER A 163 1.46 -4.32 20.24
CA SER A 163 2.48 -3.44 20.80
C SER A 163 1.80 -2.43 21.74
N GLU A 164 2.56 -1.78 22.62
CA GLU A 164 2.17 -1.11 23.88
C GLU A 164 0.89 -0.22 23.93
N ASN A 165 0.23 0.07 22.80
CA ASN A 165 -1.17 0.53 22.77
C ASN A 165 -1.90 0.27 21.43
N GLU A 166 -1.34 -0.52 20.51
CA GLU A 166 -1.91 -0.78 19.18
C GLU A 166 -1.91 -2.28 18.83
N ARG A 167 -3.08 -2.79 18.43
CA ARG A 167 -3.23 -4.12 17.83
C ARG A 167 -3.00 -4.02 16.33
N TYR A 168 -1.82 -4.41 15.89
CA TYR A 168 -1.51 -4.53 14.47
C TYR A 168 -1.97 -5.89 13.95
N ARG A 169 -2.69 -5.87 12.83
CA ARG A 169 -3.11 -7.09 12.13
C ARG A 169 -2.35 -7.14 10.82
N ASN A 170 -1.62 -8.22 10.60
CA ASN A 170 -0.87 -8.43 9.37
C ASN A 170 -1.50 -9.58 8.58
N LEU A 171 -1.78 -9.33 7.30
CA LEU A 171 -2.23 -10.37 6.37
C LEU A 171 -1.03 -10.85 5.57
N ARG A 172 -0.54 -12.04 5.88
CA ARG A 172 0.41 -12.74 5.02
C ARG A 172 -0.35 -13.39 3.89
N THR A 173 0.16 -13.27 2.67
CA THR A 173 -0.43 -13.92 1.49
C THR A 173 0.66 -14.58 0.66
N THR A 174 0.39 -15.78 0.16
CA THR A 174 1.29 -16.51 -0.73
C THR A 174 0.51 -17.03 -1.92
N SER A 175 1.04 -16.77 -3.13
CA SER A 175 0.44 -17.33 -4.34
C SER A 175 0.69 -18.83 -4.37
N VAL A 176 -0.38 -19.61 -4.48
CA VAL A 176 -0.33 -21.08 -4.48
C VAL A 176 -0.32 -21.57 -5.92
N ARG A 177 -1.26 -21.07 -6.73
CA ARG A 177 -1.39 -21.40 -8.15
C ARG A 177 -2.32 -20.45 -8.88
N THR A 178 -2.34 -20.62 -10.19
CA THR A 178 -3.28 -19.96 -11.10
C THR A 178 -4.00 -21.05 -11.89
N VAL A 179 -5.33 -20.97 -11.98
CA VAL A 179 -6.17 -21.89 -12.77
C VAL A 179 -6.90 -21.14 -13.88
N SER A 180 -7.28 -21.81 -14.96
CA SER A 180 -8.04 -21.19 -16.05
C SER A 180 -9.49 -20.96 -15.61
N LEU A 181 -10.06 -19.78 -15.90
CA LEU A 181 -11.49 -19.50 -15.69
C LEU A 181 -12.38 -20.24 -16.71
N ASN A 182 -11.82 -20.64 -17.85
CA ASN A 182 -12.56 -21.33 -18.90
C ASN A 182 -12.70 -22.85 -18.65
N ASP A 183 -12.07 -23.36 -17.59
CA ASP A 183 -12.19 -24.76 -17.22
C ASP A 183 -13.53 -25.02 -16.51
N LEU A 184 -14.52 -25.48 -17.27
CA LEU A 184 -15.86 -25.79 -16.79
C LEU A 184 -15.89 -26.87 -15.68
N GLY A 185 -14.83 -27.67 -15.53
CA GLY A 185 -14.71 -28.66 -14.46
C GLY A 185 -14.22 -28.07 -13.12
N MET A 186 -13.66 -26.87 -13.13
CA MET A 186 -13.04 -26.23 -11.97
C MET A 186 -13.94 -25.16 -11.35
N THR A 187 -14.97 -25.61 -10.65
CA THR A 187 -15.77 -24.76 -9.76
C THR A 187 -14.99 -24.35 -8.52
N ALA A 188 -15.39 -23.26 -7.86
CA ALA A 188 -14.78 -22.85 -6.58
C ALA A 188 -14.84 -23.97 -5.52
N ALA A 189 -15.95 -24.74 -5.49
CA ALA A 189 -16.13 -25.85 -4.56
C ALA A 189 -15.20 -27.02 -4.86
N SER A 190 -15.07 -27.44 -6.13
CA SER A 190 -14.14 -28.51 -6.51
C SER A 190 -12.68 -28.09 -6.27
N LEU A 191 -12.35 -26.82 -6.51
CA LEU A 191 -11.05 -26.26 -6.20
C LEU A 191 -10.75 -26.27 -4.69
N LYS A 192 -11.71 -25.89 -3.84
CA LYS A 192 -11.58 -26.00 -2.38
C LYS A 192 -11.28 -27.44 -1.94
N MET A 193 -12.02 -28.42 -2.47
CA MET A 193 -11.79 -29.83 -2.16
C MET A 193 -10.41 -30.31 -2.60
N LEU A 194 -9.95 -29.86 -3.75
CA LEU A 194 -8.61 -30.14 -4.26
C LEU A 194 -7.53 -29.57 -3.32
N LEU A 195 -7.69 -28.32 -2.87
CA LEU A 195 -6.75 -27.68 -1.95
C LEU A 195 -6.68 -28.40 -0.60
N ILE A 196 -7.80 -28.89 -0.07
CA ILE A 196 -7.84 -29.70 1.17
C ILE A 196 -7.09 -31.04 0.99
N ALA A 197 -7.21 -31.66 -0.18
CA ALA A 197 -6.53 -32.92 -0.48
C ALA A 197 -5.00 -32.74 -0.60
N GLU A 198 -4.56 -31.64 -1.23
CA GLU A 198 -3.15 -31.28 -1.42
C GLU A 198 -2.50 -30.78 -0.12
N ASN A 199 -3.20 -29.96 0.67
CA ASN A 199 -2.66 -29.35 1.88
C ASN A 199 -3.29 -29.91 3.16
N ARG A 200 -2.71 -31.00 3.67
CA ARG A 200 -3.22 -31.69 4.87
C ARG A 200 -3.06 -30.89 6.17
N SER A 201 -2.20 -29.87 6.23
CA SER A 201 -2.08 -29.02 7.42
C SER A 201 -3.26 -28.06 7.57
N LEU A 202 -4.03 -27.83 6.50
CA LEU A 202 -5.20 -26.97 6.51
C LEU A 202 -6.46 -27.74 6.05
N PRO A 203 -7.00 -28.65 6.90
CA PRO A 203 -8.06 -29.58 6.51
C PRO A 203 -9.44 -28.90 6.35
N ASN A 204 -9.66 -27.75 6.99
CA ASN A 204 -10.91 -26.99 6.90
C ASN A 204 -10.64 -25.49 6.66
N PRO A 205 -10.13 -25.12 5.47
CA PRO A 205 -9.76 -23.75 5.17
C PRO A 205 -10.99 -22.85 5.05
N ALA A 206 -10.92 -21.66 5.64
CA ALA A 206 -11.81 -20.59 5.23
C ALA A 206 -11.48 -20.21 3.78
N THR A 207 -12.43 -20.39 2.88
CA THR A 207 -12.19 -20.14 1.44
C THR A 207 -13.15 -19.08 0.97
N TYR A 208 -12.60 -18.05 0.36
CA TYR A 208 -13.37 -16.95 -0.19
C TYR A 208 -13.08 -16.79 -1.68
N ILE A 209 -14.08 -16.30 -2.41
CA ILE A 209 -13.97 -15.97 -3.82
C ILE A 209 -14.42 -14.54 -4.05
N PHE A 210 -13.66 -13.84 -4.88
CA PHE A 210 -14.06 -12.55 -5.41
C PHE A 210 -14.78 -12.71 -6.75
N GLN A 211 -15.89 -11.99 -6.89
CA GLN A 211 -16.61 -11.83 -8.13
C GLN A 211 -16.50 -10.38 -8.58
N THR A 212 -16.21 -10.19 -9.86
CA THR A 212 -16.12 -8.87 -10.48
C THR A 212 -16.25 -9.00 -11.99
N ASP A 213 -16.72 -7.94 -12.62
CA ASP A 213 -16.69 -7.69 -14.06
C ASP A 213 -15.58 -6.69 -14.43
N LEU A 214 -14.82 -6.20 -13.45
CA LEU A 214 -13.75 -5.25 -13.64
C LEU A 214 -12.48 -5.89 -14.19
N ASP A 215 -11.82 -5.14 -15.07
CA ASP A 215 -10.60 -5.55 -15.74
C ASP A 215 -9.44 -4.59 -15.41
N PHE A 216 -8.97 -4.67 -14.15
CA PHE A 216 -7.91 -3.83 -13.62
C PHE A 216 -6.60 -4.63 -13.47
N PRO A 217 -5.43 -3.96 -13.50
CA PRO A 217 -4.14 -4.59 -13.23
C PRO A 217 -4.17 -5.42 -11.93
N PHE A 218 -3.81 -6.70 -12.06
CA PHE A 218 -3.99 -7.64 -10.96
C PHE A 218 -3.10 -7.29 -9.75
N ALA A 219 -1.80 -7.10 -9.97
CA ALA A 219 -0.84 -6.92 -8.90
C ALA A 219 -0.94 -5.53 -8.23
N GLU A 220 -1.16 -4.50 -9.03
CA GLU A 220 -1.16 -3.10 -8.59
C GLU A 220 -2.52 -2.66 -8.04
N THR A 221 -3.61 -3.35 -8.38
CA THR A 221 -4.96 -2.90 -7.99
C THR A 221 -5.84 -4.02 -7.46
N MET A 222 -6.13 -5.07 -8.23
CA MET A 222 -7.10 -6.10 -7.81
C MET A 222 -6.67 -6.80 -6.52
N LEU A 223 -5.42 -7.25 -6.46
CA LEU A 223 -4.88 -7.97 -5.32
C LEU A 223 -4.80 -7.10 -4.05
N PRO A 224 -4.24 -5.87 -4.07
CA PRO A 224 -4.26 -4.97 -2.91
C PRO A 224 -5.68 -4.67 -2.39
N VAL A 225 -6.63 -4.38 -3.29
CA VAL A 225 -8.03 -4.11 -2.91
C VAL A 225 -8.67 -5.35 -2.29
N ALA A 226 -8.50 -6.52 -2.93
CA ALA A 226 -8.98 -7.80 -2.43
C ALA A 226 -8.46 -8.12 -1.02
N LYS A 227 -7.15 -7.92 -0.77
CA LYS A 227 -6.54 -8.12 0.55
C LYS A 227 -7.18 -7.22 1.61
N ARG A 228 -7.36 -5.92 1.31
CA ARG A 228 -7.99 -4.95 2.23
C ARG A 228 -9.44 -5.33 2.51
N LYS A 229 -10.19 -5.75 1.48
CA LYS A 229 -11.59 -6.15 1.62
C LYS A 229 -11.75 -7.43 2.44
N LEU A 230 -10.87 -8.42 2.24
CA LEU A 230 -10.82 -9.63 3.07
C LEU A 230 -10.55 -9.28 4.54
N LEU A 231 -9.53 -8.47 4.82
CA LEU A 231 -9.23 -8.03 6.19
C LEU A 231 -10.43 -7.35 6.84
N ARG A 232 -11.13 -6.45 6.14
CA ARG A 232 -12.34 -5.83 6.69
C ARG A 232 -13.43 -6.87 6.99
N ARG A 233 -13.64 -7.85 6.10
CA ARG A 233 -14.67 -8.90 6.28
C ARG A 233 -14.41 -9.82 7.47
N LEU A 234 -13.13 -10.13 7.75
CA LEU A 234 -12.73 -11.02 8.84
C LEU A 234 -12.85 -10.34 10.21
N PHE A 235 -12.83 -9.01 10.26
CA PHE A 235 -12.79 -8.24 11.51
C PHE A 235 -13.86 -7.15 11.62
N SER A 236 -14.89 -7.21 10.78
CA SER A 236 -16.11 -6.40 10.87
C SER A 236 -17.10 -6.98 11.87
#